data_AF-A0AAD4CMM4-F1
#
_entry.id   AF-A0AAD4CMM4-F1
#
_cell.length_a   1.000
_cell.length_b   1.000
_cell.length_c   1.000
_cell.angle_alpha   90.00
_cell.angle_beta   90.00
_cell.angle_gamma   90.00
#
_symmetry.space_group_name_H-M   'P 1'
#
loop_
_entity.id
_entity.type
_entity.pdbx_description
1 polymer ?
#
loop_
_entity_poly.entity_id
_entity_poly.type
_entity_poly.pdbx_seq_one_letter_code
_entity_poly.pdbx_strand_id
1 'polypeptide(L)'
;MEVHKHGSWPRVGVRPKSSAILVISIAITSLSTEYYQLILAQGVLGGLANGMIFTPAMSCVGQYFTTRRASAMGFGISGAAIGGVVFPIVLQQMLSKVGFGWAVRVIGLLILVVVTYMSATMKGFAPRRPRGLFIPGAFRHKPYVLANLAFLLSLLGSYTPMFYIVEYGIANGMDNRLAWYQVAIFNAASFFGRLIPNLAGDKLGRFNMSIGCYTACGVICLCWTAATTPSGILVWDVFYGFFSGAIFSLYSPTVAQVTSVHISVKALLYAALVPWPELR
;
A
#
# COMPACT_ATOMS: atom_id res chain seq x y z
N MET A 1 -26.31 -10.89 3.43
CA MET A 1 -25.81 -9.85 2.50
C MET A 1 -26.84 -8.73 2.53
N GLU A 2 -26.80 -7.86 3.54
CA GLU A 2 -27.71 -6.71 3.59
C GLU A 2 -26.92 -5.47 3.20
N VAL A 3 -27.08 -5.10 1.93
CA VAL A 3 -26.63 -3.80 1.42
C VAL A 3 -27.67 -2.78 1.87
N HIS A 4 -27.43 -2.12 2.99
CA HIS A 4 -28.24 -0.98 3.42
C HIS A 4 -28.26 0.07 2.30
N LYS A 5 -29.42 0.23 1.65
CA LYS A 5 -29.72 1.31 0.71
C LYS A 5 -29.72 2.62 1.51
N HIS A 6 -28.63 3.37 1.47
CA HIS A 6 -28.60 4.75 1.95
C HIS A 6 -28.71 5.74 0.79
N GLY A 7 -29.62 6.71 0.96
CA GLY A 7 -30.01 7.73 0.00
C GLY A 7 -28.86 8.56 -0.57
N SER A 8 -29.20 9.43 -1.52
CA SER A 8 -28.28 10.22 -2.34
C SER A 8 -27.40 11.18 -1.51
N TRP A 9 -26.26 10.69 -1.03
CA TRP A 9 -25.22 11.49 -0.38
C TRP A 9 -24.23 12.07 -1.42
N PRO A 10 -23.64 13.25 -1.15
CA PRO A 10 -22.75 13.94 -2.10
C PRO A 10 -21.50 13.10 -2.41
N ARG A 11 -21.23 12.94 -3.70
CA ARG A 11 -20.22 12.04 -4.27
C ARG A 11 -18.83 12.64 -4.12
N VAL A 12 -17.99 12.08 -3.24
CA VAL A 12 -16.57 12.45 -3.19
C VAL A 12 -15.78 11.36 -3.92
N GLY A 13 -15.63 11.52 -5.24
CA GLY A 13 -14.69 10.72 -6.01
C GLY A 13 -13.26 11.02 -5.59
N VAL A 14 -12.34 10.08 -5.82
CA VAL A 14 -10.89 10.37 -5.81
C VAL A 14 -10.69 11.60 -6.69
N ARG A 15 -10.16 12.68 -6.11
CA ARG A 15 -10.11 13.96 -6.81
C ARG A 15 -9.30 13.76 -8.10
N PRO A 16 -9.86 14.04 -9.30
CA PRO A 16 -9.15 13.88 -10.58
C PRO A 16 -7.78 14.57 -10.60
N LYS A 17 -7.61 15.58 -9.74
CA LYS A 17 -6.38 16.32 -9.52
C LYS A 17 -5.19 15.45 -9.10
N SER A 18 -5.34 14.49 -8.17
CA SER A 18 -4.19 13.68 -7.71
C SER A 18 -3.73 12.69 -8.78
N SER A 19 -4.70 12.11 -9.50
CA SER A 19 -4.48 11.28 -10.69
C SER A 19 -3.71 12.02 -11.78
N ALA A 20 -4.08 13.27 -12.07
CA ALA A 20 -3.37 14.10 -13.04
C ALA A 20 -1.93 14.41 -12.59
N ILE A 21 -1.70 14.71 -11.30
CA ILE A 21 -0.36 14.97 -10.77
C ILE A 21 0.55 13.74 -10.93
N LEU A 22 0.04 12.53 -10.70
CA LEU A 22 0.81 11.29 -10.91
C LEU A 22 1.23 11.12 -12.38
N VAL A 23 0.32 11.34 -13.31
CA VAL A 23 0.61 11.23 -14.76
C VAL A 23 1.61 12.28 -15.20
N ILE A 24 1.47 13.52 -14.71
CA ILE A 24 2.42 14.62 -14.97
C ILE A 24 3.81 14.27 -14.42
N SER A 25 3.90 13.72 -13.20
CA SER A 25 5.16 13.25 -12.62
C SER A 25 5.87 12.25 -13.53
N ILE A 26 5.15 11.27 -14.07
CA ILE A 26 5.72 10.26 -14.98
C ILE A 26 6.12 10.89 -16.33
N ALA A 27 5.32 11.83 -16.85
CA ALA A 27 5.66 12.55 -18.08
C ALA A 27 6.94 13.39 -17.94
N ILE A 28 7.11 14.10 -16.82
CA ILE A 28 8.34 14.85 -16.52
C ILE A 28 9.52 13.89 -16.36
N THR A 29 9.30 12.72 -15.76
CA THR A 29 10.33 11.67 -15.62
C THR A 29 10.82 11.19 -16.98
N SER A 30 9.93 11.04 -17.97
CA SER A 30 10.29 10.68 -19.35
C SER A 30 11.18 11.71 -20.05
N LEU A 31 11.14 12.97 -19.62
CA LEU A 31 11.89 14.09 -20.20
C LEU A 31 13.16 14.41 -19.40
N SER A 32 13.35 13.75 -18.26
CA SER A 32 14.46 14.04 -17.36
C SER A 32 15.76 13.47 -17.91
N THR A 33 16.76 14.32 -18.06
CA THR A 33 18.13 13.94 -18.45
C THR A 33 19.09 13.99 -17.27
N GLU A 34 18.81 14.85 -16.29
CA GLU A 34 19.65 15.07 -15.11
C GLU A 34 19.10 14.36 -13.87
N TYR A 35 19.99 13.91 -12.99
CA TYR A 35 19.61 13.16 -11.79
C TYR A 35 18.70 13.96 -10.84
N TYR A 36 18.94 15.27 -10.68
CA TYR A 36 18.09 16.11 -9.83
C TYR A 36 16.65 16.19 -10.34
N GLN A 37 16.44 16.12 -11.68
CA GLN A 37 15.12 16.16 -12.28
C GLN A 37 14.33 14.90 -11.94
N LEU A 38 14.99 13.73 -11.89
CA LEU A 38 14.39 12.48 -11.46
C LEU A 38 13.96 12.52 -9.99
N ILE A 39 14.79 13.09 -9.11
CA ILE A 39 14.45 13.25 -7.69
C ILE A 39 13.21 14.13 -7.52
N LEU A 40 13.15 15.26 -8.23
CA LEU A 40 12.00 16.18 -8.15
C LEU A 40 10.73 15.54 -8.75
N ALA A 41 10.86 14.87 -9.90
CA ALA A 41 9.73 14.30 -10.62
C ALA A 41 9.16 13.06 -9.93
N GLN A 42 9.98 12.05 -9.63
CA GLN A 42 9.53 10.80 -9.00
C GLN A 42 9.46 10.90 -7.48
N GLY A 43 10.51 11.45 -6.85
CA GLY A 43 10.61 11.51 -5.39
C GLY A 43 9.60 12.47 -4.78
N VAL A 44 9.66 13.75 -5.15
CA VAL A 44 8.79 14.78 -4.57
C VAL A 44 7.39 14.74 -5.18
N LEU A 45 7.28 14.97 -6.50
CA LEU A 45 5.98 15.09 -7.15
C LEU A 45 5.23 13.76 -7.20
N GLY A 46 5.92 12.67 -7.54
CA GLY A 46 5.36 11.31 -7.53
C GLY A 46 4.97 10.85 -6.12
N GLY A 47 5.80 11.12 -5.10
CA GLY A 47 5.51 10.82 -3.71
C GLY A 47 4.27 11.55 -3.18
N LEU A 48 4.15 12.85 -3.45
CA LEU A 48 2.97 13.65 -3.11
C LEU A 48 1.71 13.09 -3.78
N ALA A 49 1.79 12.78 -5.07
CA ALA A 49 0.67 12.19 -5.81
C ALA A 49 0.23 10.85 -5.21
N ASN A 50 1.18 9.97 -4.90
CA ASN A 50 0.90 8.65 -4.33
C ASN A 50 0.26 8.76 -2.93
N GLY A 51 0.73 9.67 -2.08
CA GLY A 51 0.12 9.93 -0.77
C GLY A 51 -1.34 10.43 -0.87
N MET A 52 -1.60 11.31 -1.84
CA MET A 52 -2.94 11.83 -2.13
C MET A 52 -3.89 10.78 -2.73
N ILE A 53 -3.37 9.75 -3.41
CA ILE A 53 -4.16 8.67 -4.01
C ILE A 53 -4.38 7.53 -2.99
N PHE A 54 -3.32 7.08 -2.34
CA PHE A 54 -3.32 5.92 -1.45
C PHE A 54 -4.24 6.11 -0.24
N THR A 55 -4.14 7.27 0.42
CA THR A 55 -4.91 7.56 1.65
C THR A 55 -6.43 7.50 1.45
N PRO A 56 -7.03 8.22 0.46
CA PRO A 56 -8.46 8.11 0.21
C PRO A 56 -8.85 6.75 -0.34
N ALA A 57 -7.99 6.09 -1.14
CA ALA A 57 -8.29 4.77 -1.67
C ALA A 57 -8.51 3.74 -0.54
N MET A 58 -7.58 3.70 0.42
CA MET A 58 -7.68 2.82 1.58
C MET A 58 -8.84 3.19 2.49
N SER A 59 -9.09 4.49 2.68
CA SER A 59 -10.21 4.97 3.49
C SER A 59 -11.56 4.55 2.91
N CYS A 60 -11.74 4.62 1.59
CA CYS A 60 -12.97 4.21 0.91
C CYS A 60 -13.21 2.71 1.11
N VAL A 61 -12.24 1.86 0.82
CA VAL A 61 -12.37 0.40 1.00
C VAL A 61 -12.73 0.07 2.45
N GLY A 62 -12.09 0.73 3.41
CA GLY A 62 -12.37 0.55 4.82
C GLY A 62 -13.76 1.02 5.26
N GLN A 63 -14.43 1.90 4.53
CA GLN A 63 -15.78 2.36 4.86
C GLN A 63 -16.86 1.44 4.27
N TYR A 64 -16.63 0.88 3.08
CA TYR A 64 -17.59 -0.05 2.45
C TYR A 64 -17.68 -1.39 3.19
N PHE A 65 -16.57 -1.88 3.75
CA PHE A 65 -16.51 -3.20 4.38
C PHE A 65 -16.22 -3.07 5.88
N THR A 66 -17.18 -3.48 6.72
CA THR A 66 -17.03 -3.49 8.19
C THR A 66 -16.69 -4.88 8.73
N THR A 67 -17.42 -5.91 8.31
CA THR A 67 -17.27 -7.29 8.80
C THR A 67 -16.02 -8.00 8.24
N ARG A 68 -15.78 -7.95 6.92
CA ARG A 68 -14.63 -8.59 6.23
C ARG A 68 -13.60 -7.56 5.76
N ARG A 69 -13.28 -6.61 6.64
CA ARG A 69 -12.48 -5.43 6.31
C ARG A 69 -11.04 -5.77 5.96
N ALA A 70 -10.41 -6.69 6.70
CA ALA A 70 -9.02 -7.06 6.41
C ALA A 70 -8.95 -7.77 5.06
N SER A 71 -9.86 -8.71 4.78
CA SER A 71 -9.94 -9.38 3.48
C SER A 71 -10.09 -8.39 2.32
N ALA A 72 -11.04 -7.45 2.40
CA ALA A 72 -11.28 -6.46 1.35
C ALA A 72 -10.08 -5.53 1.11
N MET A 73 -9.43 -5.07 2.18
CA MET A 73 -8.20 -4.29 2.09
C MET A 73 -7.03 -5.10 1.54
N GLY A 74 -6.91 -6.37 1.93
CA GLY A 74 -5.93 -7.32 1.41
C GLY A 74 -6.04 -7.47 -0.11
N PHE A 75 -7.24 -7.69 -0.64
CA PHE A 75 -7.48 -7.72 -2.09
C PHE A 75 -7.09 -6.41 -2.77
N GLY A 76 -7.47 -5.26 -2.20
CA GLY A 76 -7.12 -3.95 -2.75
C GLY A 76 -5.61 -3.71 -2.80
N ILE A 77 -4.89 -4.04 -1.73
CA ILE A 77 -3.43 -3.84 -1.63
C ILE A 77 -2.65 -4.89 -2.45
N SER A 78 -3.23 -6.06 -2.71
CA SER A 78 -2.60 -7.11 -3.53
C SER A 78 -2.30 -6.64 -4.96
N GLY A 79 -3.03 -5.64 -5.47
CA GLY A 79 -2.73 -5.00 -6.76
C GLY A 79 -1.32 -4.41 -6.85
N ALA A 80 -0.74 -3.94 -5.73
CA ALA A 80 0.64 -3.44 -5.74
C ALA A 80 1.69 -4.56 -5.88
N ALA A 81 1.38 -5.80 -5.48
CA ALA A 81 2.25 -6.95 -5.76
C ALA A 81 2.22 -7.31 -7.24
N ILE A 82 1.03 -7.29 -7.87
CA ILE A 82 0.89 -7.50 -9.32
C ILE A 82 1.66 -6.42 -10.09
N GLY A 83 1.51 -5.14 -9.71
CA GLY A 83 2.27 -4.03 -10.30
C GLY A 83 3.79 -4.20 -10.14
N GLY A 84 4.23 -4.70 -8.98
CA GLY A 84 5.64 -5.02 -8.71
C GLY A 84 6.21 -6.14 -9.59
N VAL A 85 5.38 -7.04 -10.13
CA VAL A 85 5.80 -8.02 -11.14
C VAL A 85 5.77 -7.41 -12.54
N VAL A 86 4.66 -6.75 -12.90
CA VAL A 86 4.41 -6.29 -14.28
C VAL A 86 5.31 -5.12 -14.67
N PHE A 87 5.44 -4.09 -13.83
CA PHE A 87 6.15 -2.86 -14.21
C PHE A 87 7.65 -3.06 -14.44
N PRO A 88 8.41 -3.77 -13.59
CA PRO A 88 9.83 -4.00 -13.85
C PRO A 88 10.09 -4.81 -15.13
N ILE A 89 9.26 -5.83 -15.41
CA ILE A 89 9.39 -6.66 -16.61
C ILE A 89 9.13 -5.83 -17.87
N VAL A 90 8.04 -5.06 -17.89
CA VAL A 90 7.71 -4.17 -19.02
C VAL A 90 8.81 -3.11 -19.19
N LEU A 91 9.25 -2.48 -18.11
CA LEU A 91 10.30 -1.47 -18.15
C LEU A 91 11.58 -2.03 -18.77
N GLN A 92 12.05 -3.20 -18.32
CA GLN A 92 13.28 -3.82 -18.79
C GLN A 92 13.22 -4.16 -20.28
N GLN A 93 12.11 -4.75 -20.75
CA GLN A 93 11.93 -5.08 -22.16
C GLN A 93 11.83 -3.85 -23.06
N MET A 94 11.28 -2.75 -22.55
CA MET A 94 11.19 -1.50 -23.29
C MET A 94 12.52 -0.75 -23.29
N LEU A 95 13.26 -0.78 -22.17
CA LEU A 95 14.58 -0.16 -22.08
C LEU A 95 15.55 -0.73 -23.13
N SER A 96 15.52 -2.05 -23.36
CA SER A 96 16.39 -2.70 -24.36
C SER A 96 16.00 -2.42 -25.81
N LYS A 97 14.73 -2.05 -26.09
CA LYS A 97 14.21 -1.87 -27.46
C LYS A 97 14.06 -0.42 -27.90
N VAL A 98 13.55 0.45 -27.03
CA VAL A 98 13.10 1.81 -27.38
C VAL A 98 13.75 2.91 -26.52
N GLY A 99 14.63 2.53 -25.58
CA GLY A 99 15.35 3.44 -24.71
C GLY A 99 14.49 4.02 -23.57
N PHE A 100 15.12 4.81 -22.71
CA PHE A 100 14.56 5.30 -21.44
C PHE A 100 13.28 6.13 -21.62
N GLY A 101 13.30 7.14 -22.49
CA GLY A 101 12.18 8.07 -22.65
C GLY A 101 10.87 7.38 -23.06
N TRP A 102 10.91 6.52 -24.07
CA TRP A 102 9.72 5.78 -24.51
C TRP A 102 9.29 4.70 -23.52
N ALA A 103 10.24 4.03 -22.86
CA ALA A 103 9.91 3.04 -21.83
C ALA A 103 9.09 3.64 -20.68
N VAL A 104 9.50 4.82 -20.19
CA VAL A 104 8.77 5.54 -19.12
C VAL A 104 7.39 6.01 -19.59
N ARG A 105 7.24 6.43 -20.85
CA ARG A 105 5.94 6.82 -21.42
C ARG A 105 4.96 5.65 -21.49
N VAL A 106 5.41 4.47 -21.91
CA VAL A 106 4.56 3.27 -21.96
C VAL A 106 4.03 2.93 -20.57
N ILE A 107 4.88 3.00 -19.54
CA ILE A 107 4.45 2.81 -18.14
C ILE A 107 3.47 3.90 -17.70
N GLY A 108 3.74 5.15 -18.08
CA GLY A 108 2.83 6.28 -17.84
C GLY A 108 1.45 6.07 -18.45
N LEU A 109 1.37 5.54 -19.66
CA LEU A 109 0.10 5.21 -20.33
C LEU A 109 -0.64 4.07 -19.61
N LEU A 110 0.07 3.02 -19.17
CA LEU A 110 -0.54 1.94 -18.37
C LEU A 110 -1.11 2.48 -17.05
N ILE A 111 -0.35 3.32 -16.35
CA ILE A 111 -0.80 3.96 -15.10
C ILE A 111 -1.99 4.88 -15.37
N LEU A 112 -1.98 5.65 -16.47
CA LEU A 112 -3.10 6.50 -16.88
C LEU A 112 -4.39 5.70 -17.04
N VAL A 113 -4.35 4.54 -17.69
CA VAL A 113 -5.54 3.67 -17.85
C VAL A 113 -6.07 3.20 -16.49
N VAL A 114 -5.19 2.69 -15.63
CA VAL A 114 -5.56 2.17 -14.31
C VAL A 114 -6.14 3.27 -13.43
N VAL A 115 -5.50 4.44 -13.41
CA VAL A 115 -5.91 5.57 -12.58
C VAL A 115 -7.19 6.22 -13.12
N THR A 116 -7.40 6.27 -14.43
CA THR A 116 -8.65 6.74 -15.03
C THR A 116 -9.81 5.82 -14.66
N TYR A 117 -9.61 4.50 -14.76
CA TYR A 117 -10.59 3.51 -14.32
C TYR A 117 -10.91 3.63 -12.83
N MET A 118 -9.88 3.76 -11.98
CA MET A 118 -10.04 4.02 -10.54
C MET A 118 -10.86 5.28 -10.27
N SER A 119 -10.54 6.38 -10.96
CA SER A 119 -11.21 7.67 -10.76
C SER A 119 -12.69 7.63 -11.17
N ALA A 120 -13.03 6.83 -12.19
CA ALA A 120 -14.41 6.63 -12.63
C ALA A 120 -15.24 5.72 -11.70
N THR A 121 -14.58 4.75 -11.06
CA THR A 121 -15.26 3.70 -10.27
C THR A 121 -15.31 3.98 -8.76
N MET A 122 -14.29 4.64 -8.21
CA MET A 122 -14.21 4.90 -6.77
C MET A 122 -15.18 6.00 -6.33
N LYS A 123 -16.18 5.60 -5.55
CA LYS A 123 -17.17 6.48 -4.94
C LYS A 123 -16.97 6.48 -3.43
N GLY A 124 -16.34 7.52 -2.87
CA GLY A 124 -16.14 7.63 -1.43
C GLY A 124 -17.38 8.11 -0.69
N PHE A 125 -17.61 7.57 0.52
CA PHE A 125 -18.59 8.11 1.46
C PHE A 125 -17.89 9.11 2.39
N ALA A 126 -18.31 10.36 2.36
CA ALA A 126 -17.78 11.37 3.29
C ALA A 126 -18.84 11.74 4.34
N PRO A 127 -18.82 11.13 5.55
CA PRO A 127 -19.43 11.80 6.68
C PRO A 127 -18.71 13.14 6.89
N ARG A 128 -19.47 14.22 7.15
CA ARG A 128 -18.92 15.56 7.41
C ARG A 128 -17.89 15.46 8.55
N ARG A 129 -16.62 15.74 8.26
CA ARG A 129 -15.56 15.76 9.28
C ARG A 129 -15.66 17.04 10.13
N PRO A 130 -15.35 16.96 11.44
CA PRO A 130 -15.00 18.15 12.22
C PRO A 130 -13.81 18.86 11.56
N ARG A 131 -13.81 20.19 11.57
CA ARG A 131 -12.77 21.02 10.95
C ARG A 131 -11.43 20.82 11.67
N GLY A 132 -10.35 20.52 10.93
CA GLY A 132 -8.98 20.48 11.42
C GLY A 132 -8.06 19.51 10.67
N LEU A 133 -6.90 19.97 10.20
CA LEU A 133 -5.87 19.13 9.54
C LEU A 133 -5.10 18.25 10.54
N PHE A 134 -5.11 18.62 11.82
CA PHE A 134 -4.33 17.98 12.86
C PHE A 134 -5.23 17.57 14.03
N ILE A 135 -5.11 16.31 14.48
CA ILE A 135 -5.87 15.76 15.61
C ILE A 135 -4.86 15.32 16.68
N PRO A 136 -4.38 16.25 17.53
CA PRO A 136 -3.38 15.92 18.56
C PRO A 136 -3.85 14.81 19.52
N GLY A 137 -5.16 14.70 19.74
CA GLY A 137 -5.76 13.68 20.61
C GLY A 137 -5.51 12.24 20.15
N ALA A 138 -5.15 12.00 18.88
CA ALA A 138 -4.82 10.67 18.38
C ALA A 138 -3.54 10.11 19.02
N PHE A 139 -2.56 10.99 19.32
CA PHE A 139 -1.29 10.60 19.94
C PHE A 139 -1.40 10.22 21.42
N ARG A 140 -2.55 10.49 22.07
CA ARG A 140 -2.79 10.03 23.45
C ARG A 140 -3.25 8.56 23.51
N HIS A 141 -3.65 7.99 22.38
CA HIS A 141 -4.17 6.63 22.33
C HIS A 141 -3.04 5.60 22.17
N LYS A 142 -2.68 4.92 23.27
CA LYS A 142 -1.53 3.99 23.30
C LYS A 142 -1.55 2.93 22.19
N PRO A 143 -2.66 2.20 21.93
CA PRO A 143 -2.69 1.23 20.82
C PRO A 143 -2.47 1.86 19.43
N TYR A 144 -2.87 3.12 19.24
CA TYR A 144 -2.64 3.82 17.97
C TYR A 144 -1.15 4.15 17.82
N VAL A 145 -0.54 4.74 18.85
CA VAL A 145 0.89 5.08 18.84
C VAL A 145 1.76 3.84 18.67
N LEU A 146 1.47 2.77 19.41
CA LEU A 146 2.21 1.50 19.32
C LEU A 146 2.08 0.86 17.93
N ALA A 147 0.89 0.84 17.33
CA ALA A 147 0.71 0.30 15.97
C ALA A 147 1.49 1.10 14.91
N ASN A 148 1.51 2.43 15.02
CA ASN A 148 2.28 3.29 14.12
C ASN A 148 3.79 3.11 14.33
N LEU A 149 4.26 3.03 15.58
CA LEU A 149 5.65 2.80 15.91
C LEU A 149 6.13 1.42 15.41
N ALA A 150 5.33 0.38 15.62
CA ALA A 150 5.62 -0.95 15.09
C ALA A 150 5.72 -0.97 13.57
N PHE A 151 4.80 -0.29 12.88
CA PHE A 151 4.85 -0.16 11.42
C PHE A 151 6.07 0.63 10.95
N LEU A 152 6.42 1.74 11.63
CA LEU A 152 7.62 2.52 11.32
C LEU A 152 8.90 1.68 11.44
N LEU A 153 9.07 0.95 12.55
CA LEU A 153 10.22 0.07 12.77
C LEU A 153 10.26 -1.05 11.72
N SER A 154 9.10 -1.60 11.37
CA SER A 154 8.99 -2.63 10.33
C SER A 154 9.42 -2.08 8.98
N LEU A 155 9.00 -0.86 8.60
CA LEU A 155 9.41 -0.24 7.33
C LEU A 155 10.92 0.00 7.27
N LEU A 156 11.55 0.45 8.35
CA LEU A 156 13.00 0.66 8.41
C LEU A 156 13.78 -0.62 8.10
N GLY A 157 13.32 -1.77 8.62
CA GLY A 157 13.94 -3.06 8.33
C GLY A 157 13.56 -3.65 6.98
N SER A 158 12.33 -3.39 6.50
CA SER A 158 11.76 -4.15 5.37
C SER A 158 12.35 -3.79 4.00
N TYR A 159 12.81 -2.54 3.84
CA TYR A 159 13.27 -2.02 2.54
C TYR A 159 14.69 -2.44 2.18
N THR A 160 15.61 -2.57 3.15
CA THR A 160 16.99 -2.98 2.86
C THR A 160 17.03 -4.32 2.12
N PRO A 161 16.32 -5.36 2.60
CA PRO A 161 16.18 -6.60 1.86
C PRO A 161 15.61 -6.43 0.45
N MET A 162 14.57 -5.61 0.30
CA MET A 162 13.85 -5.46 -0.97
C MET A 162 14.71 -4.82 -2.08
N PHE A 163 15.66 -3.94 -1.73
CA PHE A 163 16.53 -3.29 -2.71
C PHE A 163 17.78 -4.12 -3.08
N TYR A 164 18.31 -4.91 -2.15
CA TYR A 164 19.60 -5.61 -2.33
C TYR A 164 19.46 -7.08 -2.74
N ILE A 165 18.24 -7.60 -2.90
CA ILE A 165 17.98 -9.03 -3.17
C ILE A 165 18.64 -9.55 -4.45
N VAL A 166 18.61 -8.73 -5.51
CA VAL A 166 19.19 -9.05 -6.83
C VAL A 166 20.71 -9.01 -6.75
N GLU A 167 21.27 -7.93 -6.19
CA GLU A 167 22.72 -7.75 -6.03
C GLU A 167 23.32 -8.86 -5.16
N TYR A 168 22.63 -9.25 -4.08
CA TYR A 168 23.06 -10.33 -3.22
C TYR A 168 23.00 -11.69 -3.93
N GLY A 169 21.97 -11.94 -4.74
CA GLY A 169 21.90 -13.13 -5.59
C GLY A 169 23.09 -13.23 -6.53
N ILE A 170 23.38 -12.15 -7.27
CA ILE A 170 24.50 -12.08 -8.21
C ILE A 170 25.83 -12.29 -7.49
N ALA A 171 26.03 -11.63 -6.34
CA ALA A 171 27.25 -11.76 -5.54
C ALA A 171 27.50 -13.20 -5.03
N ASN A 172 26.44 -13.99 -4.87
CA ASN A 172 26.52 -15.41 -4.47
C ASN A 172 26.50 -16.39 -5.67
N GLY A 173 26.80 -15.91 -6.87
CA GLY A 173 26.93 -16.75 -8.07
C GLY A 173 25.61 -17.16 -8.72
N MET A 174 24.51 -16.46 -8.44
CA MET A 174 23.25 -16.67 -9.13
C MET A 174 23.35 -16.19 -10.59
N ASP A 175 22.80 -16.99 -11.52
CA ASP A 175 22.73 -16.60 -12.92
C ASP A 175 21.95 -15.28 -13.08
N ASN A 176 22.42 -14.41 -13.97
CA ASN A 176 21.82 -13.09 -14.18
C ASN A 176 20.34 -13.20 -14.53
N ARG A 177 19.94 -14.18 -15.35
CA ARG A 177 18.53 -14.36 -15.71
C ARG A 177 17.68 -14.72 -14.49
N LEU A 178 18.20 -15.57 -13.61
CA LEU A 178 17.51 -15.99 -12.39
C LEU A 178 17.42 -14.85 -11.37
N ALA A 179 18.48 -14.05 -11.23
CA ALA A 179 18.51 -12.87 -10.36
C ALA A 179 17.41 -11.86 -10.71
N TRP A 180 17.15 -11.65 -12.01
CA TRP A 180 16.04 -10.78 -12.45
C TRP A 180 14.66 -11.32 -12.07
N TYR A 181 14.48 -12.65 -12.06
CA TYR A 181 13.22 -13.26 -11.64
C TYR A 181 13.01 -13.19 -10.12
N GLN A 182 14.04 -12.94 -9.30
CA GLN A 182 13.88 -12.83 -7.84
C GLN A 182 12.85 -11.78 -7.44
N VAL A 183 12.87 -10.61 -8.08
CA VAL A 183 11.89 -9.54 -7.80
C VAL A 183 10.47 -9.98 -8.15
N ALA A 184 10.30 -10.74 -9.25
CA ALA A 184 9.01 -11.28 -9.64
C ALA A 184 8.53 -12.37 -8.67
N ILE A 185 9.42 -13.27 -8.24
CA ILE A 185 9.15 -14.34 -7.27
C ILE A 185 8.76 -13.74 -5.91
N PHE A 186 9.54 -12.76 -5.43
CA PHE A 186 9.29 -12.02 -4.20
C PHE A 186 7.89 -11.36 -4.24
N ASN A 187 7.57 -10.65 -5.31
CA ASN A 187 6.26 -10.00 -5.44
C ASN A 187 5.11 -11.01 -5.59
N ALA A 188 5.33 -12.13 -6.30
CA ALA A 188 4.34 -13.21 -6.38
C ALA A 188 4.05 -13.82 -5.00
N ALA A 189 5.08 -14.06 -4.19
CA ALA A 189 4.89 -14.49 -2.81
C ALA A 189 4.19 -13.42 -1.97
N SER A 190 4.54 -12.14 -2.16
CA SER A 190 3.89 -11.00 -1.51
C SER A 190 2.40 -10.88 -1.83
N PHE A 191 1.98 -11.26 -3.04
CA PHE A 191 0.56 -11.32 -3.40
C PHE A 191 -0.20 -12.27 -2.46
N PHE A 192 0.29 -13.50 -2.28
CA PHE A 192 -0.32 -14.47 -1.36
C PHE A 192 -0.20 -14.02 0.10
N GLY A 193 0.92 -13.40 0.47
CA GLY A 193 1.16 -12.77 1.76
C GLY A 193 0.21 -11.63 2.11
N ARG A 194 -0.37 -10.96 1.10
CA ARG A 194 -1.39 -9.92 1.27
C ARG A 194 -2.80 -10.48 1.35
N LEU A 195 -3.04 -11.69 0.84
CA LEU A 195 -4.37 -12.31 0.85
C LEU A 195 -4.58 -13.21 2.06
N ILE A 196 -3.70 -14.20 2.24
CA ILE A 196 -3.89 -15.29 3.21
C ILE A 196 -3.93 -14.76 4.65
N PRO A 197 -2.95 -13.96 5.11
CA PRO A 197 -2.99 -13.35 6.44
C PRO A 197 -4.18 -12.40 6.66
N ASN A 198 -4.63 -11.68 5.63
CA ASN A 198 -5.78 -10.79 5.77
C ASN A 198 -7.10 -11.57 5.92
N LEU A 199 -7.25 -12.67 5.18
CA LEU A 199 -8.37 -13.60 5.33
C LEU A 199 -8.36 -14.28 6.72
N ALA A 200 -7.18 -14.71 7.16
CA ALA A 200 -7.01 -15.32 8.48
C ALA A 200 -7.23 -14.32 9.62
N GLY A 201 -6.79 -13.07 9.44
CA GLY A 201 -6.92 -11.99 10.42
C GLY A 201 -8.36 -11.57 10.70
N ASP A 202 -9.29 -11.79 9.76
CA ASP A 202 -10.72 -11.60 10.01
C ASP A 202 -11.31 -12.66 10.97
N LYS A 203 -10.66 -13.83 11.15
CA LYS A 203 -11.08 -14.88 12.10
C LYS A 203 -10.24 -14.93 13.39
N LEU A 204 -8.91 -14.83 13.26
CA LEU A 204 -7.94 -14.98 14.35
C LEU A 204 -7.67 -13.67 15.12
N GLY A 205 -8.20 -12.55 14.61
CA GLY A 205 -7.92 -11.22 15.11
C GLY A 205 -6.80 -10.54 14.33
N ARG A 206 -7.06 -9.31 13.89
CA ARG A 206 -6.18 -8.54 13.00
C ARG A 206 -4.83 -8.22 13.65
N PHE A 207 -4.85 -7.81 14.92
CA PHE A 207 -3.64 -7.54 15.70
C PHE A 207 -2.80 -8.79 15.95
N ASN A 208 -3.43 -9.92 16.30
CA ASN A 208 -2.73 -11.18 16.52
C ASN A 208 -2.02 -11.64 15.24
N MET A 209 -2.71 -11.53 14.10
CA MET A 209 -2.12 -11.85 12.80
C MET A 209 -0.98 -10.91 12.44
N SER A 210 -1.12 -9.60 12.70
CA SER A 210 -0.03 -8.64 12.49
C SER A 210 1.19 -8.98 13.33
N ILE A 211 1.04 -9.26 14.62
CA ILE A 211 2.18 -9.61 15.49
C ILE A 211 2.88 -10.86 14.95
N GLY A 212 2.14 -11.93 14.65
CA GLY A 212 2.70 -13.16 14.10
C GLY A 212 3.46 -12.94 12.80
N CYS A 213 2.87 -12.22 11.84
CA CYS A 213 3.52 -11.92 10.57
C CYS A 213 4.75 -11.03 10.72
N TYR A 214 4.71 -10.02 11.59
CA TYR A 214 5.81 -9.09 11.80
C TYR A 214 6.99 -9.79 12.47
N THR A 215 6.73 -10.61 13.49
CA THR A 215 7.76 -11.43 14.13
C THR A 215 8.37 -12.43 13.16
N ALA A 216 7.55 -13.15 12.40
CA ALA A 216 8.05 -14.09 11.37
C ALA A 216 8.91 -13.37 10.33
N CYS A 217 8.46 -12.22 9.82
CA CYS A 217 9.22 -11.41 8.87
C CYS A 217 10.57 -10.95 9.46
N GLY A 218 10.59 -10.54 10.73
CA GLY A 218 11.81 -10.15 11.43
C GLY A 218 12.80 -11.30 11.57
N VAL A 219 12.35 -12.49 11.97
CA VAL A 219 13.20 -13.69 12.08
C VAL A 219 13.76 -14.06 10.70
N ILE A 220 12.92 -14.10 9.66
CA ILE A 220 13.36 -14.40 8.30
C ILE A 220 14.38 -13.37 7.82
N CYS A 221 14.17 -12.08 8.10
CA CYS A 221 15.11 -11.03 7.75
C CYS A 221 16.50 -11.26 8.39
N LEU A 222 16.56 -11.70 9.64
CA LEU A 222 17.82 -12.03 10.33
C LEU A 222 18.51 -13.26 9.71
N CYS A 223 17.74 -14.17 9.11
CA CYS A 223 18.27 -15.35 8.42
C CYS A 223 18.77 -15.08 6.99
N TRP A 224 18.68 -13.84 6.47
CA TRP A 224 19.11 -13.51 5.10
C TRP A 224 20.52 -14.01 4.81
N THR A 225 21.49 -13.66 5.67
CA THR A 225 22.92 -13.89 5.40
C THR A 225 23.34 -15.35 5.49
N ALA A 226 22.47 -16.21 6.02
CA ALA A 226 22.70 -17.65 6.03
C ALA A 226 22.42 -18.30 4.67
N ALA A 227 21.63 -17.66 3.81
CA ALA A 227 21.29 -18.18 2.48
C ALA A 227 22.36 -17.78 1.45
N THR A 228 23.39 -18.60 1.28
CA THR A 228 24.49 -18.33 0.32
C THR A 228 24.35 -19.08 -1.01
N THR A 229 23.42 -20.04 -1.10
CA THR A 229 23.19 -20.79 -2.34
C THR A 229 22.05 -20.15 -3.14
N PRO A 230 22.09 -20.18 -4.49
CA PRO A 230 21.03 -19.60 -5.31
C PRO A 230 19.63 -20.12 -4.98
N SER A 231 19.50 -21.43 -4.71
CA SER A 231 18.24 -22.04 -4.28
C SER A 231 17.83 -21.60 -2.87
N GLY A 232 18.78 -21.48 -1.94
CA GLY A 232 18.52 -20.98 -0.59
C GLY A 232 18.00 -19.54 -0.59
N ILE A 233 18.58 -18.68 -1.44
CA ILE A 233 18.14 -17.29 -1.60
C ILE A 233 16.71 -17.26 -2.16
N LEU A 234 16.38 -18.07 -3.18
CA LEU A 234 15.02 -18.14 -3.71
C LEU A 234 13.98 -18.59 -2.67
N VAL A 235 14.33 -19.56 -1.84
CA VAL A 235 13.45 -19.99 -0.73
C VAL A 235 13.24 -18.84 0.25
N TRP A 236 14.32 -18.14 0.60
CA TRP A 236 14.27 -16.96 1.45
C TRP A 236 13.39 -15.86 0.84
N ASP A 237 13.52 -15.57 -0.46
CA ASP A 237 12.72 -14.57 -1.20
C ASP A 237 11.21 -14.87 -1.10
N VAL A 238 10.82 -16.15 -1.20
CA VAL A 238 9.42 -16.58 -1.11
C VAL A 238 8.86 -16.35 0.29
N PHE A 239 9.57 -16.82 1.33
CA PHE A 239 9.10 -16.66 2.70
C PHE A 239 9.09 -15.18 3.11
N TYR A 240 10.16 -14.46 2.80
CA TYR A 240 10.26 -13.04 3.10
C TYR A 240 9.21 -12.22 2.33
N GLY A 241 9.00 -12.51 1.04
CA GLY A 241 7.93 -11.90 0.24
C GLY A 241 6.55 -12.11 0.83
N PHE A 242 6.24 -13.34 1.25
CA PHE A 242 4.97 -13.67 1.90
C PHE A 242 4.75 -12.87 3.19
N PHE A 243 5.68 -12.90 4.14
CA PHE A 243 5.47 -12.23 5.42
C PHE A 243 5.58 -10.71 5.34
N SER A 244 6.49 -10.17 4.52
CA SER A 244 6.59 -8.72 4.30
C SER A 244 5.35 -8.15 3.60
N GLY A 245 4.74 -8.90 2.68
CA GLY A 245 3.47 -8.51 2.05
C GLY A 245 2.33 -8.36 3.06
N ALA A 246 2.30 -9.20 4.09
CA ALA A 246 1.33 -9.13 5.17
C ALA A 246 1.46 -7.82 5.97
N ILE A 247 2.69 -7.30 6.15
CA ILE A 247 2.96 -6.06 6.90
C ILE A 247 2.20 -4.87 6.30
N PHE A 248 2.38 -4.66 4.99
CA PHE A 248 1.75 -3.53 4.30
C PHE A 248 0.22 -3.64 4.25
N SER A 249 -0.30 -4.86 4.15
CA SER A 249 -1.74 -5.09 3.98
C SER A 249 -2.53 -5.11 5.30
N LEU A 250 -1.96 -5.64 6.38
CA LEU A 250 -2.59 -5.70 7.70
C LEU A 250 -2.49 -4.37 8.48
N TYR A 251 -1.56 -3.49 8.13
CA TYR A 251 -1.44 -2.18 8.77
C TYR A 251 -2.71 -1.32 8.62
N SER A 252 -3.27 -1.23 7.41
CA SER A 252 -4.48 -0.44 7.18
C SER A 252 -5.69 -0.92 8.02
N PRO A 253 -6.05 -2.22 8.02
CA PRO A 253 -7.20 -2.70 8.79
C PRO A 253 -7.00 -2.65 10.32
N THR A 254 -5.76 -2.76 10.82
CA THR A 254 -5.46 -2.61 12.26
C THR A 254 -5.63 -1.17 12.73
N VAL A 255 -5.08 -0.19 12.00
CA VAL A 255 -5.29 1.24 12.31
C VAL A 255 -6.77 1.61 12.20
N ALA A 256 -7.45 1.06 11.20
CA ALA A 256 -8.86 1.33 10.98
C ALA A 256 -9.76 0.74 12.10
N GLN A 257 -9.35 -0.34 12.75
CA GLN A 257 -10.02 -0.92 13.93
C GLN A 257 -9.84 -0.03 15.17
N VAL A 258 -8.64 0.52 15.38
CA VAL A 258 -8.34 1.42 16.50
C VAL A 258 -9.13 2.74 16.39
N THR A 259 -9.28 3.25 15.17
CA THR A 259 -9.97 4.52 14.92
C THR A 259 -11.49 4.39 14.88
N SER A 260 -12.06 3.25 14.45
CA SER A 260 -13.51 3.04 14.45
C SER A 260 -14.13 3.00 15.85
N VAL A 261 -13.40 2.49 16.84
CA VAL A 261 -13.89 2.41 18.23
C VAL A 261 -14.02 3.81 18.85
N HIS A 262 -13.16 4.76 18.49
CA HIS A 262 -13.16 6.09 19.12
C HIS A 262 -13.82 7.21 18.32
N ILE A 263 -13.77 7.17 16.98
CA ILE A 263 -14.45 8.19 16.16
C ILE A 263 -15.96 7.98 16.25
N SER A 264 -16.45 6.73 16.30
CA SER A 264 -17.88 6.47 16.52
C SER A 264 -18.32 6.87 17.93
N VAL A 265 -17.57 6.56 18.99
CA VAL A 265 -17.96 6.92 20.36
C VAL A 265 -17.90 8.42 20.59
N LYS A 266 -16.87 9.13 20.08
CA LYS A 266 -16.86 10.61 20.14
C LYS A 266 -17.91 11.23 19.23
N ALA A 267 -18.13 10.74 18.01
CA ALA A 267 -19.18 11.26 17.13
C ALA A 267 -20.58 11.01 17.68
N LEU A 268 -20.83 9.87 18.33
CA LEU A 268 -22.08 9.55 19.03
C LEU A 268 -22.25 10.43 20.29
N LEU A 269 -21.19 10.62 21.07
CA LEU A 269 -21.23 11.51 22.23
C LEU A 269 -21.40 12.99 21.83
N TYR A 270 -20.76 13.44 20.74
CA TYR A 270 -20.97 14.79 20.19
C TYR A 270 -22.34 14.94 19.52
N ALA A 271 -22.89 13.89 18.91
CA ALA A 271 -24.25 13.89 18.38
C ALA A 271 -25.32 13.84 19.47
N ALA A 272 -25.01 13.29 20.66
CA ALA A 272 -25.88 13.28 21.82
C ALA A 272 -25.83 14.58 22.65
N LEU A 273 -24.73 15.35 22.57
CA LEU A 273 -24.51 16.55 23.38
C LEU A 273 -24.79 17.89 22.68
N VAL A 274 -25.05 17.90 21.36
CA VAL A 274 -25.43 19.12 20.65
C VAL A 274 -26.94 19.10 20.40
N PRO A 275 -27.74 19.92 21.12
CA PRO A 275 -29.16 20.05 20.82
C PRO A 275 -29.29 20.68 19.43
N TRP A 276 -30.05 20.02 18.57
CA TRP A 276 -30.44 20.50 17.25
C TRP A 276 -31.24 21.81 17.39
N PRO A 277 -30.77 22.95 16.84
CA PRO A 277 -31.64 24.09 16.62
C PRO A 277 -32.38 23.87 15.29
N GLU A 278 -33.69 23.67 15.44
CA GLU A 278 -34.79 24.06 14.55
C GLU A 278 -34.81 23.55 13.10
N LEU A 279 -35.73 22.62 12.88
CA LEU A 279 -36.51 22.52 11.65
C LEU A 279 -37.50 23.71 11.58
N ARG A 280 -37.32 24.57 10.59
CA ARG A 280 -38.41 25.22 9.85
C ARG A 280 -38.15 25.04 8.37
#